data_AF-K5DQ77-F1
#
_entry.id   AF-K5DQ77-F1
#
_cell.length_a   1.000
_cell.length_b   1.000
_cell.length_c   1.000
_cell.angle_alpha   90.00
_cell.angle_beta   90.00
_cell.angle_gamma   90.00
#
_symmetry.space_group_name_H-M   'P 1'
#
loop_
_entity.id
_entity.type
_entity.pdbx_description
1 polymer ?
#
loop_
_entity_poly.entity_id
_entity_poly.type
_entity_poly.pdbx_seq_one_letter_code
_entity_poly.pdbx_strand_id
1 'polypeptide(L)'
;MKLRVISNYGTEERTVSENATREQIIETIDYLDWSGFHQVVLEKPNGDWLDVGGSLDPSDGLSIMYEEAGNQHVVSEAPELPDELKRALLGYLAESDDWKQAYDWT
;
A
#
# COMPACT_ATOMS: atom_id res chain seq x y z
N MET A 1 12.63 -4.24 -3.33
CA MET A 1 11.32 -3.70 -3.77
C MET A 1 11.39 -2.19 -3.65
N LYS A 2 10.88 -1.46 -4.65
CA LYS A 2 10.87 0.01 -4.69
C LYS A 2 9.65 0.52 -3.91
N LEU A 3 9.85 1.46 -3.00
CA LEU A 3 8.79 2.11 -2.22
C LEU A 3 8.55 3.53 -2.73
N ARG A 4 7.30 3.84 -3.05
CA ARG A 4 6.86 5.16 -3.51
C ARG A 4 5.64 5.63 -2.74
N VAL A 5 5.49 6.95 -2.68
CA VAL A 5 4.28 7.60 -2.18
C VAL A 5 3.72 8.45 -3.30
N ILE A 6 2.43 8.30 -3.53
CA ILE A 6 1.61 9.12 -4.41
C ILE A 6 0.66 9.91 -3.51
N SER A 7 0.44 11.19 -3.77
CA SER A 7 -0.36 12.07 -2.92
C SER A 7 -1.16 13.06 -3.75
N ASN A 8 -2.10 13.74 -3.10
CA ASN A 8 -2.92 14.79 -3.72
C ASN A 8 -3.61 14.26 -4.99
N TYR A 9 -4.27 13.11 -4.87
CA TYR A 9 -5.01 12.45 -5.96
C TYR A 9 -4.16 12.18 -7.22
N GLY A 10 -2.90 11.75 -7.02
CA GLY A 10 -2.01 11.40 -8.12
C GLY A 10 -1.19 12.56 -8.68
N THR A 11 -1.35 13.78 -8.17
CA THR A 11 -0.62 14.96 -8.68
C THR A 11 0.82 15.03 -8.18
N GLU A 12 1.13 14.34 -7.07
CA GLU A 12 2.47 14.29 -6.50
C GLU A 12 2.93 12.84 -6.35
N GLU A 13 4.15 12.55 -6.80
CA GLU A 13 4.82 11.26 -6.61
C GLU A 13 6.23 11.48 -6.09
N ARG A 14 6.62 10.69 -5.08
CA ARG A 14 8.00 10.63 -4.60
C ARG A 14 8.44 9.18 -4.40
N THR A 15 9.66 8.88 -4.82
CA THR A 15 10.32 7.63 -4.45
C THR A 15 10.92 7.78 -3.05
N VAL A 16 10.55 6.90 -2.13
CA VAL A 16 11.10 6.85 -0.77
C VAL A 16 12.40 6.04 -0.76
N SER A 17 12.40 4.89 -1.44
CA SER A 17 13.55 3.99 -1.50
C SER A 17 13.48 3.11 -2.74
N GLU A 18 14.62 2.89 -3.40
CA GLU A 18 14.74 1.87 -4.46
C GLU A 18 14.86 0.44 -3.87
N ASN A 19 15.24 0.34 -2.59
CA ASN A 19 15.35 -0.92 -1.85
C ASN A 19 14.74 -0.73 -0.45
N ALA A 20 13.42 -0.84 -0.37
CA ALA A 20 12.65 -0.60 0.83
C ALA A 20 13.08 -1.50 1.99
N THR A 21 13.20 -0.93 3.19
CA THR A 21 13.32 -1.67 4.45
C THR A 21 12.02 -1.65 5.24
N ARG A 22 11.92 -2.53 6.24
CA ARG A 22 10.78 -2.55 7.19
C ARG A 22 10.57 -1.20 7.85
N GLU A 23 11.66 -0.59 8.31
CA GLU A 23 11.65 0.70 9.01
C GLU A 23 11.16 1.82 8.09
N GLN A 24 11.63 1.85 6.84
CA GLN A 24 11.18 2.84 5.85
C GLN A 24 9.67 2.74 5.56
N ILE A 25 9.11 1.53 5.53
CA ILE A 25 7.66 1.33 5.37
C ILE A 25 6.91 1.86 6.59
N ILE A 26 7.35 1.49 7.79
CA ILE A 26 6.73 1.93 9.05
C ILE A 26 6.74 3.46 9.14
N GLU A 27 7.92 4.07 8.97
CA GLU A 27 8.09 5.52 9.00
C GLU A 27 7.25 6.22 7.93
N THR A 28 7.14 5.63 6.73
CA THR A 28 6.33 6.21 5.66
C THR A 28 4.85 6.22 6.03
N ILE A 29 4.29 5.10 6.48
CA ILE A 29 2.87 5.02 6.82
C ILE A 29 2.53 5.90 8.03
N ASP A 30 3.38 5.89 9.06
CA ASP A 30 3.14 6.61 10.30
C ASP A 30 3.32 8.13 10.16
N TYR A 31 4.06 8.59 9.14
CA TYR A 31 4.27 10.02 8.85
C TYR A 31 3.13 10.65 8.02
N LEU A 32 2.38 9.86 7.25
CA LEU A 32 1.35 10.39 6.36
C LEU A 32 0.13 10.87 7.14
N ASP A 33 -0.41 12.02 6.74
CA ASP A 33 -1.67 12.55 7.26
C ASP A 33 -2.84 11.93 6.48
N TRP A 34 -3.35 10.81 6.98
CA TRP A 34 -4.45 10.08 6.36
C TRP A 34 -5.79 10.83 6.33
N SER A 35 -5.89 12.07 6.81
CA SER A 35 -7.04 12.92 6.47
C SER A 35 -7.02 13.39 5.00
N GLY A 36 -5.85 13.36 4.36
CA GLY A 36 -5.67 13.57 2.93
C GLY A 36 -5.51 12.26 2.15
N PHE A 37 -5.73 12.32 0.85
CA PHE A 37 -5.55 11.17 -0.03
C PHE A 37 -4.06 10.86 -0.26
N HIS A 38 -3.66 9.64 0.09
CA HIS A 38 -2.32 9.11 -0.11
C HIS A 38 -2.38 7.69 -0.66
N GLN A 39 -1.38 7.30 -1.45
CA GLN A 39 -1.11 5.91 -1.80
C GLN A 39 0.35 5.60 -1.56
N VAL A 40 0.62 4.38 -1.12
CA VAL A 40 1.95 3.85 -0.86
C VAL A 40 2.10 2.57 -1.66
N VAL A 41 3.03 2.60 -2.61
CA VAL A 41 3.23 1.51 -3.56
C VAL A 41 4.56 0.84 -3.29
N LEU A 42 4.53 -0.48 -3.11
CA LEU A 42 5.70 -1.33 -3.00
C LEU A 42 5.77 -2.24 -4.24
N GLU A 43 6.78 -2.00 -5.08
CA GLU A 43 6.92 -2.62 -6.40
C GLU A 43 8.13 -3.58 -6.44
N LYS A 44 7.92 -4.77 -6.98
CA LYS A 44 8.97 -5.77 -7.23
C LYS A 44 9.71 -5.48 -8.54
N PRO A 45 10.96 -5.96 -8.71
CA PRO A 45 11.70 -5.77 -9.95
C PRO A 45 11.04 -6.34 -11.22
N ASN A 46 10.13 -7.30 -11.06
CA ASN A 46 9.39 -7.92 -12.16
C ASN A 46 8.12 -7.13 -12.55
N GLY A 47 7.82 -6.01 -11.88
CA GLY A 47 6.66 -5.16 -12.15
C GLY A 47 5.42 -5.49 -11.32
N ASP A 48 5.38 -6.61 -10.57
CA ASP A 48 4.30 -6.86 -9.61
C ASP A 48 4.35 -5.81 -8.49
N TRP A 49 3.20 -5.42 -7.96
CA TRP A 49 3.14 -4.39 -6.92
C TRP A 49 1.99 -4.61 -5.92
N LEU A 50 2.15 -4.02 -4.75
CA LEU A 50 1.09 -3.80 -3.76
C LEU A 50 0.93 -2.29 -3.56
N ASP A 51 -0.30 -1.80 -3.72
CA ASP A 51 -0.74 -0.43 -3.47
C ASP A 51 -1.66 -0.45 -2.25
N VAL A 52 -1.34 0.40 -1.28
CA VAL A 52 -2.22 0.66 -0.14
C VAL A 52 -2.46 2.15 -0.07
N GLY A 53 -3.70 2.58 0.19
CA GLY A 53 -3.97 4.01 0.12
C GLY A 53 -5.39 4.40 0.40
N GLY A 54 -5.72 5.65 0.04
CA GLY A 54 -7.00 6.29 0.29
C GLY A 54 -6.88 7.43 1.30
N SER A 55 -7.99 7.70 1.98
CA SER A 55 -8.10 8.66 3.07
C SER A 55 -9.08 8.16 4.14
N LEU A 56 -8.89 8.60 5.37
CA LEU A 56 -9.85 8.44 6.47
C LEU A 56 -11.03 9.43 6.35
N ASP A 57 -11.05 10.30 5.33
CA ASP A 57 -12.27 10.99 4.93
C ASP A 57 -13.34 9.96 4.53
N PRO A 58 -14.54 10.01 5.13
CA PRO A 58 -15.64 9.11 4.80
C PRO A 58 -16.05 9.08 3.32
N SER A 59 -15.69 10.08 2.50
CA SER A 59 -15.98 10.06 1.06
C SER A 59 -15.06 9.15 0.23
N ASP A 60 -13.85 8.89 0.72
CA ASP A 60 -12.79 8.23 -0.05
C ASP A 60 -12.54 6.81 0.48
N GLY A 61 -12.37 6.66 1.80
CA GLY A 61 -12.04 5.39 2.46
C GLY A 61 -10.62 4.91 2.16
N LEU A 62 -10.21 3.83 2.83
CA LEU A 62 -8.93 3.15 2.57
C LEU A 62 -9.13 1.93 1.66
N SER A 63 -8.07 1.52 0.97
CA SER A 63 -8.06 0.31 0.14
C SER A 63 -6.67 -0.33 0.07
N ILE A 64 -6.66 -1.60 -0.30
CA ILE A 64 -5.48 -2.39 -0.64
C ILE A 64 -5.74 -3.02 -1.99
N MET A 65 -4.80 -2.86 -2.91
CA MET A 65 -4.84 -3.43 -4.25
C MET A 65 -3.48 -4.02 -4.58
N TYR A 66 -3.42 -5.13 -5.29
CA TYR A 66 -2.17 -5.64 -5.83
C TYR A 66 -2.30 -6.09 -7.27
N GLU A 67 -1.17 -6.12 -7.96
CA GLU A 67 -1.04 -6.75 -9.27
C GLU A 67 -0.02 -7.89 -9.19
N GLU A 68 -0.42 -9.04 -9.73
CA GLU A 68 0.46 -10.21 -9.86
C GLU A 68 0.28 -10.85 -11.23
N ALA A 69 1.39 -10.94 -11.97
CA ALA A 69 1.40 -11.47 -13.34
C ALA A 69 0.35 -10.80 -14.25
N GLY A 70 0.12 -9.50 -14.06
CA GLY A 70 -0.83 -8.69 -14.83
C GLY A 70 -2.30 -8.83 -14.42
N ASN A 71 -2.61 -9.57 -13.35
CA ASN A 71 -3.96 -9.63 -12.78
C ASN A 71 -4.04 -8.70 -11.57
N GLN A 72 -5.05 -7.83 -11.56
CA GLN A 72 -5.29 -6.89 -10.47
C GLN A 72 -6.36 -7.44 -9.54
N HIS A 73 -6.14 -7.23 -8.24
CA HIS A 73 -7.01 -7.68 -7.17
C HIS A 73 -7.19 -6.55 -6.18
N VAL A 74 -8.44 -6.28 -5.79
CA VAL A 74 -8.77 -5.27 -4.79
C VAL A 74 -9.41 -5.94 -3.58
N VAL A 75 -9.11 -5.43 -2.39
CA VAL A 75 -9.72 -5.93 -1.17
C VAL A 75 -11.24 -5.70 -1.19
N SER A 76 -12.01 -6.72 -0.84
CA SER A 76 -13.48 -6.66 -0.84
C SER A 76 -14.02 -5.81 0.31
N GLU A 77 -13.36 -5.84 1.46
CA GLU A 77 -13.70 -5.02 2.63
C GLU A 77 -12.61 -3.96 2.85
N ALA A 78 -13.01 -2.70 2.90
CA ALA A 78 -12.08 -1.59 3.09
C ALA A 78 -11.39 -1.69 4.47
N PRO A 79 -10.07 -1.48 4.55
CA PRO A 79 -9.39 -1.32 5.83
C PRO A 79 -9.95 -0.14 6.61
N GLU A 80 -9.98 -0.25 7.94
CA GLU A 80 -10.48 0.84 8.80
C GLU A 80 -9.34 1.75 9.28
N LEU A 81 -8.13 1.20 9.38
CA LEU A 81 -6.99 1.89 9.98
C LEU A 81 -5.72 1.79 9.12
N PRO A 82 -4.86 2.84 9.10
CA PRO A 82 -3.55 2.79 8.43
C PRO A 82 -2.64 1.64 8.89
N ASP A 83 -2.82 1.14 10.11
CA ASP A 83 -2.09 -0.03 10.61
C ASP A 83 -2.36 -1.31 9.82
N GLU A 84 -3.52 -1.44 9.18
CA GLU A 84 -3.81 -2.55 8.26
C GLU A 84 -3.03 -2.42 6.96
N LEU A 85 -2.94 -1.21 6.40
CA LEU A 85 -2.14 -0.89 5.22
C LEU A 85 -0.65 -1.21 5.47
N LYS A 86 -0.15 -0.80 6.65
CA LYS A 86 1.20 -1.11 7.12
C LYS A 86 1.44 -2.61 7.19
N ARG A 87 0.50 -3.38 7.75
CA ARG A 87 0.62 -4.85 7.84
C ARG A 87 0.69 -5.51 6.47
N ALA A 88 -0.14 -5.09 5.52
CA ALA A 88 -0.11 -5.60 4.15
C ALA A 88 1.26 -5.35 3.47
N LEU A 89 1.76 -4.11 3.53
CA LEU A 89 3.08 -3.75 2.97
C LEU A 89 4.23 -4.55 3.59
N LEU A 90 4.22 -4.73 4.91
CA LEU A 90 5.26 -5.47 5.62
C LEU A 90 5.22 -6.97 5.28
N GLY A 91 4.03 -7.55 5.11
CA GLY A 91 3.89 -8.92 4.67
C GLY A 91 4.34 -9.11 3.22
N TYR A 92 4.02 -8.16 2.33
CA TYR A 92 4.49 -8.18 0.94
C TYR A 92 6.00 -8.07 0.86
N LEU A 93 6.61 -7.18 1.63
CA LEU A 93 8.08 -7.03 1.72
C LEU A 93 8.76 -8.33 2.16
N ALA A 94 8.13 -9.07 3.08
CA ALA A 94 8.66 -10.34 3.59
C ALA A 94 8.52 -11.50 2.59
N GLU A 95 7.91 -11.28 1.43
CA GLU A 95 7.60 -12.31 0.43
C GLU A 95 6.82 -13.49 1.00
N SER A 96 6.02 -13.26 2.04
CA SER A 96 5.07 -14.24 2.60
C SER A 96 3.74 -14.15 1.86
N ASP A 97 2.99 -15.25 1.80
CA ASP A 97 1.60 -15.25 1.34
C ASP A 97 0.60 -14.92 2.46
N ASP A 98 1.06 -14.79 3.70
CA ASP A 98 0.20 -14.55 4.87
C ASP A 98 -0.62 -13.26 4.73
N TRP A 99 -0.05 -12.23 4.11
CA TRP A 99 -0.77 -10.97 3.90
C TRP A 99 -1.92 -11.13 2.90
N LYS A 100 -1.79 -11.97 1.86
CA LYS A 100 -2.89 -12.22 0.92
C LYS A 100 -4.04 -12.96 1.61
N GLN A 101 -3.69 -13.93 2.46
CA GLN A 101 -4.68 -14.75 3.18
C GLN A 101 -5.42 -13.99 4.28
N ALA A 102 -4.92 -12.82 4.68
CA ALA A 102 -5.54 -11.97 5.69
C ALA A 102 -6.76 -11.18 5.17
N TYR A 103 -7.02 -11.21 3.86
CA TYR A 103 -8.06 -10.43 3.21
C TYR A 103 -8.85 -11.25 2.19
N ASP A 104 -10.08 -10.84 1.94
CA ASP A 104 -10.88 -11.29 0.81
C ASP A 104 -10.67 -10.35 -0.40
N TRP A 105 -10.61 -10.93 -1.60
CA TRP A 105 -10.24 -10.22 -2.83
C TRP A 105 -11.32 -10.36 -3.90
N THR A 106 -11.52 -9.31 -4.68
CA THR A 106 -12.38 -9.26 -5.88
C THR A 106 -11.56 -9.00 -7.13
#